data_AF-A0A8W8IA25-F1
#
_entry.id   AF-A0A8W8IA25-F1
#
_cell.length_a   1.000
_cell.length_b   1.000
_cell.length_c   1.000
_cell.angle_alpha   90.00
_cell.angle_beta   90.00
_cell.angle_gamma   90.00
#
_symmetry.space_group_name_H-M   'P 1'
#
loop_
_entity.id
_entity.type
_entity.pdbx_description
1 polymer ?
#
loop_
_entity_poly.entity_id
_entity_poly.type
_entity_poly.pdbx_seq_one_letter_code
_entity_poly.pdbx_strand_id
1 'polypeptide(L)'
;AGGPLFMGDIEDFNDLSCLVCPWHHYKVHIETGNMVYQSIDPHNPKNPPVWKNSGQKQRVHRVTVRDNSLFVTFSDCTGDLQSDQYNALEYRQRWQTNS
;
A
#
# COMPACT_ATOMS: atom_id res chain seq x y z
N ALA A 1 -7.35 3.09 -7.46
CA ALA A 1 -8.16 4.08 -6.73
C ALA A 1 -7.45 4.45 -5.44
N GLY A 2 -7.52 5.72 -5.01
CA GLY A 2 -6.81 6.23 -3.83
C GLY A 2 -7.65 6.15 -2.55
N GLY A 3 -7.96 4.93 -2.09
CA GLY A 3 -8.75 4.74 -0.87
C GLY A 3 -8.04 5.20 0.41
N PRO A 4 -8.79 5.47 1.50
CA PRO A 4 -8.25 5.99 2.75
C PRO A 4 -7.55 4.88 3.53
N LEU A 5 -6.28 4.63 3.19
CA LEU A 5 -5.50 3.55 3.79
C LEU A 5 -5.37 3.67 5.32
N PHE A 6 -5.45 4.88 5.89
CA PHE A 6 -5.41 5.09 7.33
C PHE A 6 -6.64 4.53 8.09
N MET A 7 -7.73 4.19 7.38
CA MET A 7 -8.90 3.52 7.95
C MET A 7 -8.87 1.99 7.76
N GLY A 8 -7.80 1.47 7.16
CA GLY A 8 -7.63 0.03 6.93
C GLY A 8 -7.08 -0.71 8.14
N ASP A 9 -7.42 -1.99 8.25
CA ASP A 9 -6.85 -2.89 9.26
C ASP A 9 -5.44 -3.35 8.88
N ILE A 10 -4.67 -3.75 9.89
CA ILE A 10 -3.37 -4.41 9.71
C ILE A 10 -3.55 -5.91 9.96
N GLU A 11 -3.20 -6.72 8.97
CA GLU A 11 -3.32 -8.18 8.99
C GLU A 11 -2.07 -8.85 8.41
N ASP A 12 -1.75 -10.06 8.86
CA ASP A 12 -0.60 -10.82 8.37
C ASP A 12 -0.98 -11.76 7.21
N PHE A 13 -0.23 -11.70 6.12
CA PHE A 13 -0.39 -12.56 4.96
C PHE A 13 0.96 -13.12 4.51
N ASN A 14 1.13 -14.44 4.55
CA ASN A 14 2.40 -15.08 4.19
C ASN A 14 3.59 -14.49 4.97
N ASP A 15 3.41 -14.37 6.29
CA ASP A 15 4.38 -13.78 7.23
C ASP A 15 4.75 -12.31 6.96
N LEU A 16 3.90 -11.59 6.21
CA LEU A 16 4.05 -10.17 5.93
C LEU A 16 2.90 -9.36 6.54
N SER A 17 3.22 -8.42 7.43
CA SER A 17 2.23 -7.48 7.97
C SER A 17 1.81 -6.47 6.91
N CYS A 18 0.53 -6.51 6.53
CA CYS A 18 -0.02 -5.71 5.45
C CYS A 18 -1.14 -4.80 5.95
N LEU A 19 -1.18 -3.58 5.40
CA LEU A 19 -2.32 -2.69 5.50
C LEU A 19 -3.38 -3.09 4.46
N VAL A 20 -4.61 -3.35 4.91
CA VAL A 20 -5.72 -3.78 4.06
C VAL A 20 -6.59 -2.57 3.69
N CYS A 21 -6.65 -2.25 2.40
CA CYS A 21 -7.47 -1.12 1.94
C CYS A 21 -8.96 -1.38 2.20
N PRO A 22 -9.69 -0.47 2.87
CA PRO A 22 -11.09 -0.67 3.22
C PRO A 22 -12.04 -0.67 2.01
N TRP A 23 -11.59 -0.19 0.86
CA TRP A 23 -12.43 -0.10 -0.35
C TRP A 23 -12.37 -1.36 -1.23
N HIS A 24 -11.21 -2.03 -1.28
CA HIS A 24 -10.98 -3.12 -2.26
C HIS A 24 -10.18 -4.30 -1.70
N HIS A 25 -9.85 -4.29 -0.41
CA HIS A 25 -9.08 -5.33 0.28
C HIS A 25 -7.72 -5.66 -0.34
N TYR A 26 -7.14 -4.67 -1.01
CA TYR A 26 -5.75 -4.66 -1.46
C TYR A 26 -4.81 -4.70 -0.25
N LYS A 27 -3.81 -5.57 -0.30
CA LYS A 27 -2.88 -5.86 0.81
C LYS A 27 -1.54 -5.22 0.49
N VAL A 28 -1.22 -4.14 1.21
CA VAL A 28 0.03 -3.40 1.02
C VAL A 28 0.97 -3.76 2.15
N HIS A 29 2.08 -4.43 1.84
CA HIS A 29 3.11 -4.74 2.84
C HIS A 29 3.66 -3.44 3.44
N ILE A 30 3.63 -3.32 4.77
CA ILE A 30 3.91 -2.06 5.46
C ILE A 30 5.36 -1.60 5.26
N GLU A 31 6.32 -2.54 5.27
CA GLU A 31 7.74 -2.16 5.19
C GLU A 31 8.16 -1.75 3.79
N THR A 32 7.64 -2.42 2.76
CA THR A 32 8.12 -2.23 1.37
C THR A 32 7.14 -1.47 0.48
N GLY A 33 5.87 -1.40 0.86
CA GLY A 33 4.81 -0.85 0.01
C GLY A 33 4.45 -1.74 -1.17
N ASN A 34 4.90 -3.00 -1.15
CA ASN A 34 4.56 -3.99 -2.17
C ASN A 34 3.11 -4.43 -2.03
N MET A 35 2.43 -4.56 -3.17
CA MET A 35 1.10 -5.15 -3.19
C MET A 35 1.21 -6.67 -3.22
N VAL A 36 0.62 -7.34 -2.22
CA VAL A 36 0.64 -8.79 -2.03
C VAL A 36 -0.70 -9.40 -2.43
N TYR A 37 -0.68 -10.53 -3.12
CA TYR A 37 -1.89 -11.21 -3.59
C TYR A 37 -1.68 -12.72 -3.74
N GLN A 38 -2.78 -13.47 -3.72
CA GLN A 38 -2.77 -14.89 -4.09
C GLN A 38 -3.04 -15.03 -5.59
N SER A 39 -2.15 -15.73 -6.27
CA SER A 39 -2.27 -16.09 -7.68
C SER A 39 -2.82 -17.50 -7.80
N ILE A 40 -3.89 -17.65 -8.58
CA ILE A 40 -4.48 -18.94 -8.94
C ILE A 40 -3.98 -19.30 -10.34
N ASP A 41 -3.63 -20.57 -10.57
CA ASP A 41 -3.32 -21.08 -11.90
C ASP A 41 -4.63 -21.37 -12.66
N PRO A 42 -4.95 -20.60 -13.72
CA PRO A 42 -6.20 -20.80 -14.46
C PRO A 42 -6.22 -22.13 -15.25
N HIS A 43 -5.06 -22.70 -15.58
CA HIS A 43 -4.96 -23.97 -16.29
C HIS A 43 -5.03 -25.18 -15.36
N ASN A 44 -4.74 -24.99 -14.08
CA ASN A 44 -4.88 -26.02 -13.06
C ASN A 44 -5.44 -25.46 -11.74
N PRO A 45 -6.75 -25.17 -11.67
CA PRO A 45 -7.39 -24.51 -10.53
C PRO A 45 -7.44 -25.37 -9.26
N LYS A 46 -7.04 -26.65 -9.32
CA LYS A 46 -6.89 -27.52 -8.14
C LYS A 46 -5.60 -27.25 -7.38
N ASN A 47 -4.62 -26.62 -8.01
CA ASN A 47 -3.40 -26.22 -7.32
C ASN A 47 -3.73 -25.16 -6.26
N PRO A 48 -3.12 -25.24 -5.06
CA PRO A 48 -3.32 -24.23 -4.04
C PRO A 48 -2.86 -22.85 -4.56
N PRO A 49 -3.56 -21.76 -4.20
CA PRO A 49 -3.12 -20.42 -4.55
C PRO A 49 -1.71 -20.14 -4.02
N VAL A 50 -0.89 -19.47 -4.82
CA VAL A 50 0.48 -19.10 -4.44
C VAL A 50 0.56 -17.62 -4.14
N TRP A 51 1.25 -17.26 -3.06
CA TRP A 51 1.50 -15.86 -2.73
C TRP A 51 2.48 -15.23 -3.72
N LYS A 52 2.13 -14.05 -4.21
CA LYS A 52 2.95 -13.23 -5.10
C LYS A 52 2.92 -11.77 -4.65
N ASN A 53 3.89 -11.00 -5.13
CA ASN A 53 3.88 -9.56 -5.03
C ASN A 53 3.95 -8.94 -6.43
N SER A 54 3.31 -7.78 -6.62
CA SER A 54 3.32 -7.05 -7.89
C SER A 54 4.28 -5.85 -7.89
N GLY A 55 5.29 -5.90 -7.01
CA GLY A 55 6.23 -4.81 -6.75
C GLY A 55 5.62 -3.68 -5.93
N GLN A 56 6.41 -2.61 -5.75
CA GLN A 56 6.06 -1.46 -4.94
C GLN A 56 4.95 -0.65 -5.61
N LYS A 57 3.81 -0.51 -4.92
CA LYS A 57 2.65 0.28 -5.38
C LYS A 57 2.38 1.49 -4.51
N GLN A 58 2.75 1.41 -3.23
CA GLN A 58 2.64 2.48 -2.25
C GLN A 58 4.04 2.97 -1.87
N ARG A 59 4.28 4.28 -1.96
CA ARG A 59 5.52 4.89 -1.49
C ARG A 59 5.61 4.78 0.03
N VAL A 60 6.73 4.26 0.53
CA VAL A 60 7.02 4.17 1.97
C VAL A 60 7.97 5.29 2.36
N HIS A 61 7.68 5.94 3.49
CA HIS A 61 8.53 6.97 4.06
C HIS A 61 9.18 6.45 5.33
N ARG A 62 10.38 6.97 5.64
CA ARG A 62 11.12 6.50 6.82
C ARG A 62 10.56 7.14 8.07
N VAL A 63 10.20 6.33 9.05
CA VAL A 63 9.80 6.77 10.39
C VAL A 63 10.96 6.59 11.36
N THR A 64 11.19 7.58 12.23
CA THR A 64 12.17 7.51 13.31
C THR A 64 11.51 7.92 14.62
N VAL A 65 11.62 7.08 15.65
CA VAL A 65 11.11 7.38 17.00
C VAL A 65 12.28 7.76 17.90
N ARG A 66 12.24 8.96 18.50
CA ARG A 66 13.24 9.47 19.44
C ARG A 66 12.57 10.38 20.46
N ASP A 67 12.99 10.32 21.72
CA ASP A 67 12.52 11.20 22.79
C ASP A 67 10.98 11.30 22.85
N ASN A 68 10.32 10.13 22.81
CA ASN A 68 8.87 10.00 22.82
C ASN A 68 8.13 10.73 21.68
N SER A 69 8.86 11.05 20.61
CA SER A 69 8.40 11.79 19.43
C SER A 69 8.59 10.95 18.17
N LEU A 70 7.70 11.12 17.19
CA LEU A 70 7.72 10.42 15.92
C LEU A 70 8.08 11.41 14.80
N PHE A 71 9.13 11.10 14.04
CA PHE A 71 9.59 11.90 12.91
C PHE A 71 9.42 11.11 11.61
N VAL A 72 8.87 11.76 10.59
CA VAL A 72 8.75 11.19 9.24
C VAL A 72 9.76 11.89 8.33
N THR A 73 10.68 11.13 7.74
CA THR A 73 11.52 11.59 6.64
C THR A 73 10.88 11.12 5.34
N PHE A 74 10.43 12.06 4.50
CA PHE A 74 9.93 11.71 3.17
C PHE A 74 11.04 11.06 2.35
N SER A 75 10.69 9.95 1.71
CA SER A 75 11.56 9.28 0.74
C SER A 75 11.85 10.22 -0.43
N ASP A 76 12.96 10.01 -1.11
CA ASP A 76 13.19 10.64 -2.39
C ASP A 76 12.07 10.24 -3.36
N CYS A 77 11.41 11.21 -3.97
CA CYS A 77 10.39 10.97 -4.99
C CYS A 77 11.04 10.63 -6.33
N THR A 78 12.15 9.87 -6.30
CA THR A 78 12.80 9.35 -7.50
C THR A 78 12.00 8.14 -8.00
N GLY A 79 11.72 8.12 -9.31
CA GLY A 79 10.86 7.15 -9.95
C GLY A 79 9.36 7.36 -9.65
N ASP A 80 8.52 7.04 -10.62
CA ASP A 80 7.06 7.15 -10.49
C ASP A 80 6.47 5.90 -9.82
N LEU A 81 5.77 6.08 -8.70
CA LEU A 81 4.96 5.03 -8.08
C LEU A 81 3.49 5.31 -8.28
N GLN A 82 2.69 4.24 -8.33
CA GLN A 82 1.24 4.36 -8.57
C GLN A 82 0.55 5.22 -7.52
N SER A 83 1.01 5.23 -6.27
CA SER A 83 0.48 6.07 -5.20
C SER A 83 0.67 7.57 -5.43
N ASP A 84 1.68 7.98 -6.21
CA ASP A 84 2.07 9.38 -6.33
C ASP A 84 0.97 10.22 -7.00
N GLN A 85 0.21 9.61 -7.91
CA GLN A 85 -0.95 10.23 -8.54
C GLN A 85 -2.00 10.70 -7.52
N TYR A 86 -2.13 10.00 -6.38
CA TYR A 86 -3.11 10.31 -5.34
C TYR A 86 -2.58 11.33 -4.32
N ASN A 87 -1.26 11.56 -4.31
CA ASN A 87 -0.62 12.61 -3.51
C ASN A 87 -0.43 13.93 -4.30
N ALA A 88 -0.57 13.89 -5.63
CA ALA A 88 -0.48 15.06 -6.49
C ALA A 88 -1.47 16.16 -6.08
N LEU A 89 -1.06 17.42 -6.25
CA LEU A 89 -1.85 18.60 -5.85
C LEU A 89 -3.24 18.60 -6.49
N GLU A 90 -3.30 18.31 -7.79
CA GLU A 90 -4.54 18.27 -8.57
C GLU A 90 -5.53 17.24 -8.00
N TYR A 91 -5.06 16.04 -7.65
CA TYR A 91 -5.91 15.00 -7.09
C TYR A 91 -6.44 15.41 -5.72
N ARG A 92 -5.59 15.95 -4.85
CA ARG A 92 -5.98 16.41 -3.50
C ARG A 92 -7.00 17.54 -3.55
N GLN A 93 -6.84 18.49 -4.46
CA GLN A 93 -7.80 19.58 -4.66
C GLN A 93 -9.15 19.06 -5.14
N ARG A 94 -9.16 18.16 -6.13
CA ARG A 94 -10.40 17.54 -6.63
C ARG A 94 -11.14 16.75 -5.54
N TRP A 95 -10.41 16.11 -4.63
CA TRP A 95 -11.02 15.42 -3.49
C TRP A 95 -11.69 16.40 -2.53
N GLN A 96 -11.00 17.47 -2.14
CA GLN A 96 -11.53 18.47 -1.20
C GLN A 96 -12.80 19.18 -1.72
N THR A 97 -12.93 19.36 -3.04
CA THR A 97 -14.12 19.99 -3.61
C THR A 97 -15.34 19.08 -3.71
N ASN A 98 -15.16 17.76 -3.57
CA ASN A 98 -16.22 16.75 -3.74
C ASN A 98 -16.51 15.94 -2.46
N SER A 99 -15.91 16.32 -1.33
CA SER A 99 -16.10 15.72 0.01
C SER A 99 -16.89 16.67 0.89
#